data_AF-A0A2I0W597-F1
#
_entry.id   AF-A0A2I0W597-F1
#
_cell.length_a   1.000
_cell.length_b   1.000
_cell.length_c   1.000
_cell.angle_alpha   90.00
_cell.angle_beta   90.00
_cell.angle_gamma   90.00
#
_symmetry.space_group_name_H-M   'P 1'
#
loop_
_entity.id
_entity.type
_entity.pdbx_description
1 polymer ?
#
loop_
_entity_poly.entity_id
_entity_poly.type
_entity_poly.pdbx_seq_one_letter_code
_entity_poly.pdbx_strand_id
1 'polypeptide(L)' 'MRCRKASRKNVCERACGTCCLRCSCVPPGTYGNKNACPCYAGLRTHGRKPKCP' A
#
# COMPACT_ATOMS: atom_id res chain seq x y z
N MET A 1 5.51 -9.15 0.95
CA MET A 1 4.44 -9.85 1.72
C MET A 1 3.05 -9.22 1.63
N ARG A 2 2.89 -7.94 1.23
CA ARG A 2 1.57 -7.30 1.20
C ARG A 2 0.61 -7.85 0.16
N CYS A 3 1.13 -8.09 -1.04
CA CYS A 3 0.37 -8.53 -2.21
C CYS A 3 0.17 -10.05 -2.32
N ARG A 4 0.61 -10.84 -1.33
CA ARG A 4 0.62 -12.31 -1.42
C ARG A 4 -0.77 -12.92 -1.58
N LYS A 5 -1.77 -12.34 -0.90
CA LYS A 5 -3.19 -12.73 -0.97
C LYS A 5 -4.02 -11.83 -1.89
N ALA A 6 -3.41 -10.87 -2.57
CA ALA A 6 -4.14 -9.99 -3.48
C ALA A 6 -4.52 -10.76 -4.75
N SER A 7 -5.78 -10.68 -5.16
CA SER A 7 -6.26 -11.29 -6.41
C SER A 7 -5.54 -10.71 -7.64
N ARG A 8 -5.21 -9.41 -7.61
CA ARG A 8 -4.42 -8.71 -8.65
C ARG A 8 -3.01 -8.39 -8.15
N LYS A 9 -2.11 -9.37 -8.16
CA LYS A 9 -0.73 -9.24 -7.64
C LYS A 9 0.06 -8.12 -8.31
N ASN A 10 0.08 -8.07 -9.65
CA ASN A 10 0.85 -7.07 -10.42
C ASN A 10 0.42 -5.62 -10.09
N VAL A 11 -0.88 -5.38 -9.96
CA VAL A 11 -1.42 -4.05 -9.61
C VAL A 11 -1.03 -3.68 -8.18
N CYS A 12 -1.14 -4.63 -7.26
CA CYS A 12 -0.76 -4.43 -5.87
C CYS A 12 0.73 -4.13 -5.74
N GLU A 13 1.60 -4.88 -6.43
CA GLU A 13 3.05 -4.65 -6.39
C GLU A 13 3.44 -3.30 -6.97
N ARG A 14 2.83 -2.89 -8.08
CA ARG A 14 3.07 -1.56 -8.67
C ARG A 14 2.63 -0.43 -7.72
N ALA A 15 1.45 -0.54 -7.12
CA ALA A 15 0.95 0.44 -6.17
C ALA A 15 1.81 0.48 -4.90
N CYS A 16 2.12 -0.69 -4.32
CA CYS A 16 2.99 -0.85 -3.16
C CYS A 16 4.39 -0.27 -3.42
N GLY A 17 4.98 -0.53 -4.60
CA GLY A 17 6.28 0.04 -4.99
C GLY A 17 6.25 1.56 -5.05
N THR A 18 5.21 2.14 -5.64
CA THR A 18 5.05 3.60 -5.70
C THR A 18 4.88 4.22 -4.30
N CYS A 19 4.14 3.55 -3.42
CA CYS A 19 3.94 3.99 -2.04
C CYS A 19 5.19 3.80 -1.17
N CYS A 20 5.92 2.71 -1.39
CA CYS A 20 7.20 2.42 -0.75
C CYS A 20 8.24 3.47 -1.15
N LEU A 21 8.37 3.81 -2.43
CA LEU A 21 9.29 4.86 -2.89
C LEU A 21 8.98 6.23 -2.29
N ARG A 22 7.72 6.52 -2.01
CA ARG A 22 7.29 7.82 -1.49
C ARG A 22 7.36 7.93 0.03
N CYS A 23 7.08 6.84 0.74
CA CYS A 23 7.00 6.81 2.20
C CYS A 23 8.16 6.05 2.87
N SER A 24 9.02 5.40 2.07
CA SER A 24 10.10 4.50 2.49
C SER A 24 9.68 3.45 3.52
N CYS A 25 8.41 3.07 3.50
CA CYS A 25 7.83 2.16 4.47
C CYS A 25 6.70 1.32 3.89
N VAL A 26 6.67 0.05 4.27
CA VAL A 26 5.60 -0.90 3.93
C VAL A 26 5.10 -1.56 5.22
N PRO A 27 3.79 -1.46 5.53
CA PRO A 27 3.24 -2.07 6.73
C PRO A 27 3.30 -3.62 6.68
N PRO A 28 3.61 -4.29 7.79
CA PRO A 28 3.74 -5.75 7.84
C PRO A 28 2.38 -6.45 7.80
N GLY A 29 2.32 -7.64 7.20
CA GLY A 29 1.12 -8.46 6.99
C GLY A 29 0.54 -8.38 5.58
N THR A 30 -0.62 -9.02 5.33
CA THR A 30 -1.34 -8.95 4.03
C THR A 30 -2.53 -7.99 4.02
N TYR A 31 -3.04 -7.62 5.20
CA TYR A 31 -4.19 -6.73 5.39
C TYR A 31 -4.03 -5.98 6.72
N GLY A 32 -4.69 -4.83 6.91
CA GLY A 32 -4.67 -4.09 8.18
C GLY A 32 -3.37 -3.29 8.42
N ASN A 33 -2.94 -3.06 9.66
CA ASN A 33 -1.62 -2.49 10.03
C ASN A 33 -1.19 -1.16 9.38
N LYS A 34 -2.13 -0.38 8.89
CA LYS A 34 -1.87 0.95 8.31
C LYS A 34 -1.31 1.94 9.35
N ASN A 35 -1.56 1.71 10.63
CA ASN A 35 -1.01 2.49 11.74
C ASN A 35 0.51 2.38 11.85
N ALA A 36 1.10 1.27 11.39
CA ALA A 36 2.56 1.12 11.39
C ALA A 36 3.22 2.13 10.46
N CYS A 37 2.53 2.55 9.39
CA CYS A 37 3.02 3.59 8.49
C CYS A 37 1.93 4.57 8.03
N PRO A 38 1.78 5.71 8.74
CA PRO A 38 0.72 6.67 8.47
C PRO A 38 0.84 7.31 7.09
N CYS A 39 2.06 7.51 6.56
CA CYS A 39 2.26 8.00 5.19
C CYS A 39 1.65 7.03 4.15
N TYR A 40 1.89 5.73 4.30
CA TYR A 40 1.34 4.71 3.42
C TYR A 40 -0.20 4.66 3.48
N ALA A 41 -0.77 4.89 4.68
CA ALA A 41 -2.21 4.95 4.90
C ALA A 41 -2.86 6.22 4.31
N GLY A 42 -2.18 7.36 4.41
CA GLY A 42 -2.67 8.68 4.01
C GLY A 42 -2.59 8.97 2.52
N LEU A 43 -1.86 8.15 1.74
CA LEU A 43 -1.77 8.31 0.30
C LEU A 43 -3.10 7.99 -0.38
N ARG A 44 -3.65 9.00 -1.05
CA ARG A 44 -4.92 8.91 -1.78
C ARG A 44 -4.71 9.13 -3.27
N THR A 45 -5.56 8.51 -4.08
CA THR A 45 -5.68 8.82 -5.51
C THR A 45 -6.51 10.09 -5.69
N HIS A 46 -6.55 10.63 -6.91
CA HIS A 46 -7.38 11.80 -7.25
C HIS A 46 -8.86 11.59 -6.88
N GLY A 47 -9.36 10.36 -6.94
CA GLY A 47 -10.73 10.00 -6.53
C GLY A 47 -10.93 9.84 -5.02
N ARG A 48 -10.04 10.38 -4.17
CA ARG A 48 -10.06 10.24 -2.69
C ARG A 48 -10.05 8.79 -2.17
N LYS A 49 -9.71 7.81 -3.02
CA LYS A 49 -9.57 6.41 -2.61
C LYS A 49 -8.15 6.13 -2.09
N PRO A 50 -7.97 5.17 -1.17
CA PRO A 50 -6.64 4.74 -0.75
C PRO A 50 -5.82 4.32 -1.98
N LYS A 51 -4.64 4.92 -2.17
CA LYS A 51 -3.74 4.59 -3.28
C LYS A 51 -2.96 3.31 -2.99
N CYS A 52 -2.57 3.12 -1.73
CA CYS A 52 -1.70 2.04 -1.32
C CYS A 52 -2.51 0.82 -0.83
N PRO A 53 -2.11 -0.41 -1.20
CA PRO A 53 -2.81 -1.64 -0.83
C PRO A 53 -2.72 -1.95 0.68
#